data_AF-A0A9P6TEY1-F1
#
_entry.id   AF-A0A9P6TEY1-F1
#
_cell.length_a   1.000
_cell.length_b   1.000
_cell.length_c   1.000
_cell.angle_alpha   90.00
_cell.angle_beta   90.00
_cell.angle_gamma   90.00
#
_symmetry.space_group_name_H-M   'P 1'
#
loop_
_entity.id
_entity.type
_entity.pdbx_description
1 polymer ?
#
loop_
_entity_poly.entity_id
_entity_poly.type
_entity_poly.pdbx_seq_one_letter_code
_entity_poly.pdbx_strand_id
1 'polypeptide(L)' 'MVKYSPNIENLATQMFINGNTRQEINVTLRGKISFCTLMRWKVLYRSTQSAVRDPATYGRRG' A
#
# COMPACT_ATOMS: atom_id res chain seq x y z
N MET A 1 -9.38 -16.77 -4.31
CA MET A 1 -9.50 -15.29 -4.24
C MET A 1 -8.99 -14.83 -2.89
N VAL A 2 -7.84 -14.15 -2.84
CA VAL A 2 -7.33 -13.58 -1.58
C VAL A 2 -8.24 -12.40 -1.24
N LYS A 3 -9.00 -12.51 -0.15
CA LYS A 3 -9.91 -11.46 0.34
C LYS A 3 -9.13 -10.17 0.52
N TYR A 4 -9.52 -9.14 -0.23
CA TYR A 4 -9.01 -7.79 -0.15
C TYR A 4 -9.11 -7.30 1.30
N SER A 5 -7.98 -7.21 2.01
CA SER A 5 -7.93 -6.80 3.42
C SER A 5 -7.15 -5.49 3.50
N PRO A 6 -7.83 -4.32 3.58
CA PRO A 6 -7.18 -3.01 3.51
C PRO A 6 -6.08 -2.80 4.57
N ASN A 7 -6.14 -3.55 5.68
CA ASN A 7 -5.10 -3.52 6.72
C ASN A 7 -3.77 -4.11 6.26
N ILE A 8 -3.78 -5.16 5.44
CA ILE A 8 -2.55 -5.85 4.99
C ILE A 8 -1.80 -4.98 3.97
N GLU A 9 -2.53 -4.32 3.07
CA GLU A 9 -1.92 -3.44 2.06
C GLU A 9 -1.26 -2.22 2.70
N ASN A 10 -1.94 -1.59 3.66
CA ASN A 10 -1.40 -0.46 4.40
C ASN A 10 -0.19 -0.86 5.26
N LEU A 11 -0.26 -1.99 5.96
CA LEU A 11 0.86 -2.48 6.77
C LEU A 11 2.08 -2.81 5.89
N ALA A 12 1.87 -3.54 4.79
CA ALA A 12 2.92 -3.89 3.84
C ALA A 12 3.57 -2.63 3.23
N THR A 13 2.75 -1.63 2.89
CA THR A 13 3.22 -0.39 2.28
C THR A 13 4.00 0.47 3.28
N GLN A 14 3.54 0.55 4.54
CA GLN A 14 4.28 1.27 5.59
C GLN A 14 5.62 0.61 5.90
N MET A 15 5.66 -0.71 6.04
CA MET A 15 6.93 -1.44 6.22
C MET A 15 7.88 -1.19 5.05
N PHE A 16 7.38 -1.21 3.82
CA PHE A 16 8.19 -0.93 2.63
C PHE A 16 8.70 0.51 2.57
N ILE A 17 7.91 1.49 3.02
CA ILE A 17 8.33 2.90 3.13
C ILE A 17 9.39 3.06 4.24
N ASN A 18 9.27 2.32 5.33
CA ASN A 18 10.22 2.31 6.44
C ASN A 18 11.54 1.59 6.12
N GLY A 19 11.70 1.07 4.90
CA GLY A 19 12.92 0.44 4.43
C GLY A 19 12.99 -1.07 4.61
N ASN A 20 11.91 -1.72 5.09
CA ASN A 20 11.88 -3.18 5.20
C ASN A 20 11.93 -3.83 3.81
N THR A 21 12.63 -4.96 3.76
CA THR A 21 12.73 -5.74 2.53
C THR A 21 11.45 -6.53 2.28
N ARG A 22 11.17 -6.86 1.02
CA ARG A 22 10.02 -7.69 0.65
C ARG A 22 10.00 -9.03 1.39
N GLN A 23 11.18 -9.62 1.65
CA GLN A 23 11.28 -10.87 2.39
C GLN A 23 10.79 -10.71 3.83
N GLU A 24 11.21 -9.67 4.54
CA GLU A 24 10.76 -9.35 5.90
C GLU A 24 9.26 -9.09 5.96
N ILE A 25 8.73 -8.34 4.98
CA ILE A 25 7.29 -8.04 4.88
C ILE A 25 6.50 -9.34 4.68
N ASN A 26 6.97 -10.22 3.81
CA ASN A 26 6.32 -11.51 3.56
C ASN A 26 6.37 -12.45 4.77
N VAL A 27 7.47 -12.46 5.52
CA VAL A 27 7.59 -13.19 6.78
C VAL A 27 6.61 -12.64 7.82
N THR A 28 6.57 -11.32 7.98
CA THR A 28 5.74 -10.63 8.98
C THR A 28 4.25 -10.81 8.71
N LEU A 29 3.85 -10.68 7.44
CA LEU A 29 2.46 -10.81 7.02
C LEU A 29 2.05 -12.26 6.74
N ARG A 30 2.97 -13.22 6.89
CA ARG A 30 2.80 -14.62 6.48
C ARG A 30 2.22 -14.75 5.07
N GLY A 31 2.63 -13.84 4.19
CA GLY A 31 2.09 -13.66 2.85
C GLY A 31 3.12 -13.89 1.75
N LYS A 32 2.65 -14.08 0.52
CA LYS A 32 3.49 -14.10 -0.69
C LYS A 32 3.17 -12.88 -1.54
N ILE A 33 3.54 -11.69 -1.06
CA ILE A 33 3.36 -10.44 -1.80
C ILE A 33 4.50 -10.30 -2.80
N SER A 34 4.13 -10.01 -4.05
CA SER A 34 5.07 -9.76 -5.13
C SER A 34 5.61 -8.32 -5.06
N PHE A 35 6.80 -8.09 -5.63
CA PHE A 35 7.36 -6.74 -5.72
C PHE A 35 6.45 -5.79 -6.51
N CYS A 36 5.88 -6.26 -7.63
CA CYS A 36 4.94 -5.48 -8.43
C CYS A 36 3.71 -5.05 -7.64
N THR A 37 3.19 -5.94 -6.79
CA THR A 37 2.05 -5.64 -5.90
C THR A 37 2.42 -4.55 -4.89
N LEU A 38 3.56 -4.68 -4.21
CA LEU A 38 4.08 -3.69 -3.26
C LEU A 38 4.30 -2.32 -3.92
N MET A 39 4.81 -2.30 -5.15
CA MET A 39 5.04 -1.07 -5.90
C MET A 39 3.71 -0.38 -6.27
N ARG A 40 2.70 -1.15 -6.70
CA ARG A 40 1.35 -0.64 -6.95
C ARG A 40 0.72 -0.07 -5.68
N TRP A 41 0.83 -0.77 -4.56
CA TRP A 41 0.30 -0.29 -3.28
C TRP A 41 1.01 0.98 -2.80
N LYS A 42 2.33 1.10 -2.99
CA LYS A 42 3.06 2.35 -2.71
C LYS A 42 2.55 3.53 -3.55
N VAL A 43 2.31 3.31 -4.85
CA VAL A 43 1.76 4.35 -5.74
C VAL A 43 0.36 4.76 -5.31
N LEU A 44 -0.51 3.78 -5.04
CA LEU A 44 -1.86 4.03 -4.54
C LEU A 44 -1.83 4.78 -3.22
N TYR A 45 -1.02 4.33 -2.26
CA TYR A 45 -0.85 4.96 -0.95
C TYR A 45 -0.41 6.42 -1.06
N ARG A 46 0.56 6.73 -1.94
CA ARG A 46 0.95 8.12 -2.21
C ARG A 46 -0.18 8.92 -2.82
N SER A 47 -0.92 8.35 -3.79
CA SER A 47 -2.06 9.02 -4.40
C SER A 47 -3.17 9.30 -3.40
N THR A 48 -3.49 8.36 -2.52
CA THR A 48 -4.50 8.54 -1.46
C THR A 48 -4.01 9.48 -0.37
N GLN A 49 -2.74 9.41 0.06
CA GLN A 49 -2.19 10.37 1.02
C GLN A 49 -2.18 11.78 0.44
N SER A 50 -1.85 11.94 -0.84
CA SER A 50 -1.97 13.23 -1.54
C SER A 50 -3.41 13.72 -1.56
N ALA A 51 -4.38 12.86 -1.86
CA ALA A 51 -5.79 13.22 -1.88
C ALA A 51 -6.39 13.48 -0.48
N VAL A 52 -5.88 12.84 0.57
CA VAL A 52 -6.27 13.12 1.97
C VAL A 52 -5.63 14.42 2.48
N ARG A 53 -4.38 14.71 2.09
CA ARG A 53 -3.68 15.95 2.44
C ARG A 53 -4.23 17.16 1.67
N ASP A 54 -4.73 16.94 0.47
CA ASP A 54 -5.40 17.95 -0.34
C ASP A 54 -6.83 17.47 -0.66
N PRO A 55 -7.79 17.73 0.25
CA PRO A 55 -9.17 17.25 0.08
C PRO A 55 -9.85 17.79 -1.19
N ALA A 56 -9.30 18.84 -1.83
CA ALA A 56 -9.80 19.34 -3.10
C ALA A 56 -9.56 18.35 -4.27
N THR A 57 -8.62 17.41 -4.13
CA THR A 57 -8.34 16.41 -5.18
C THR A 57 -9.39 15.31 -5.30
N TYR A 58 -10.18 15.06 -4.24
CA TYR A 58 -11.28 14.08 -4.29
C TYR A 58 -12.49 14.59 -5.10
N GLY A 59 -12.64 15.90 -5.28
CA GLY A 59 -13.78 16.50 -5.98
C GLY A 59 -13.74 16.44 -7.51
N ARG A 60 -12.66 15.92 -8.13
CA ARG A 60 -12.42 16.02 -9.59
C ARG A 60 -12.35 14.68 -10.32
N ARG A 61 -13.09 13.68 -9.85
CA ARG A 61 -13.48 12.51 -10.65
C ARG A 61 -15.00 12.39 -10.65
N GLY A 62 -15.63 13.33 -11.36
CA GLY A 62 -16.99 13.22 -11.89
C GLY A 62 -16.88 13.22 -13.41
#